data_AF-A0A2A4FT79-F1
#
_entry.id   AF-A0A2A4FT79-F1
#
_cell.length_a   1.000
_cell.length_b   1.000
_cell.length_c   1.000
_cell.angle_alpha   90.00
_cell.angle_beta   90.00
_cell.angle_gamma   90.00
#
_symmetry.space_group_name_H-M   'P 1'
#
loop_
_entity.id
_entity.type
_entity.pdbx_description
1 polymer ?
#
loop_
_entity_poly.entity_id
_entity_poly.type
_entity_poly.pdbx_seq_one_letter_code
_entity_poly.pdbx_strand_id
1 'polypeptide(L)'
;MTISFYRLIWLLPVAFALHLVEEYCTGYPAYAAAVTGHPMALPMFLGPNILFVAIMALLTWWAAKTRKPAAMFWLLAWAAGNQFWNFVYHLIAVPAHDRHSPGLITGALIYLPLSLAIWQAALAERQIGCKALAGAIAIGGAFMALVAAVGIYHVGGV
;
A
#
# COMPACT_ATOMS: atom_id res chain seq x y z
N MET A 1 11.62 23.28 9.64
CA MET A 1 11.46 22.15 10.58
C MET A 1 11.03 20.94 9.77
N THR A 2 11.79 19.85 9.81
CA THR A 2 11.37 18.58 9.22
C THR A 2 10.36 17.91 10.16
N ILE A 3 9.27 17.36 9.61
CA ILE A 3 8.30 16.57 10.37
C ILE A 3 8.97 15.26 10.82
N SER A 4 8.75 14.84 12.07
CA SER A 4 9.39 13.63 12.61
C SER A 4 8.76 12.34 12.06
N PHE A 5 9.53 11.25 12.05
CA PHE A 5 9.07 9.92 11.62
C PHE A 5 7.75 9.52 12.28
N TYR A 6 7.65 9.64 13.60
CA TYR A 6 6.45 9.24 14.33
C TYR A 6 5.22 10.11 14.06
N ARG A 7 5.39 11.33 13.53
CA ARG A 7 4.28 12.15 13.04
C ARG A 7 3.92 11.78 11.60
N LEU A 8 4.92 11.49 10.76
CA LEU A 8 4.73 11.07 9.37
C LEU A 8 3.93 9.78 9.24
N ILE A 9 4.22 8.76 10.06
CA ILE A 9 3.56 7.46 9.92
C ILE A 9 2.03 7.51 10.12
N TRP A 10 1.50 8.53 10.80
CA TRP A 10 0.05 8.72 10.91
C TRP A 10 -0.63 9.10 9.60
N LEU A 11 0.14 9.54 8.60
CA LEU A 11 -0.38 9.77 7.25
C LEU A 11 -0.60 8.46 6.48
N LEU A 12 -0.01 7.33 6.90
CA LEU A 12 -0.15 6.04 6.23
C LEU A 12 -1.61 5.57 6.12
N PRO A 13 -2.39 5.44 7.21
CA PRO A 13 -3.78 5.01 7.12
C PRO A 13 -4.66 6.03 6.37
N VAL A 14 -4.37 7.33 6.51
CA VAL A 14 -5.12 8.40 5.83
C VAL A 14 -4.89 8.34 4.32
N ALA A 15 -3.63 8.23 3.89
CA ALA A 15 -3.29 8.09 2.48
C ALA A 15 -3.94 6.84 1.88
N PHE A 16 -3.99 5.73 2.63
CA PHE A 16 -4.66 4.52 2.16
C PHE A 16 -6.17 4.71 2.00
N ALA A 17 -6.82 5.36 2.96
CA ALA A 17 -8.24 5.70 2.82
C ALA A 17 -8.51 6.61 1.60
N LEU A 18 -7.64 7.59 1.32
CA LEU A 18 -7.78 8.46 0.15
C LEU A 18 -7.64 7.69 -1.17
N HIS A 19 -6.73 6.74 -1.24
CA HIS A 19 -6.56 5.88 -2.40
C HIS A 19 -7.81 5.01 -2.65
N LEU A 20 -8.37 4.41 -1.59
CA LEU A 20 -9.61 3.65 -1.68
C LEU A 20 -10.78 4.51 -2.21
N VAL A 21 -10.85 5.78 -1.78
CA VAL A 21 -11.83 6.74 -2.30
C VAL A 21 -11.61 7.01 -3.78
N GLU A 22 -10.37 7.24 -4.22
CA GLU A 22 -10.07 7.40 -5.65
C GLU A 22 -10.50 6.17 -6.44
N GLU A 23 -10.05 4.98 -6.04
CA GLU A 23 -10.37 3.71 -6.71
C GLU A 23 -11.88 3.49 -6.80
N TYR A 24 -12.63 3.77 -5.72
CA TYR A 24 -14.08 3.66 -5.72
C TYR A 24 -14.72 4.66 -6.69
N CYS A 25 -14.35 5.94 -6.62
CA CYS A 25 -14.92 7.01 -7.44
C CYS A 25 -14.55 6.90 -8.93
N THR A 26 -13.40 6.29 -9.23
CA THR A 26 -12.91 6.11 -10.61
C THR A 26 -13.19 4.70 -11.16
N GLY A 27 -13.89 3.85 -10.41
CA GLY A 27 -14.45 2.59 -10.90
C GLY A 27 -13.49 1.42 -10.94
N TYR A 28 -12.56 1.32 -9.99
CA TYR A 28 -11.60 0.21 -9.89
C TYR A 28 -12.24 -1.19 -9.98
N PRO A 29 -13.39 -1.50 -9.32
CA PRO A 29 -14.00 -2.82 -9.46
C PRO A 29 -14.40 -3.17 -10.90
N ALA A 30 -14.91 -2.19 -11.66
CA ALA A 30 -15.25 -2.37 -13.06
C ALA A 30 -13.99 -2.52 -13.94
N TYR A 31 -12.97 -1.72 -13.67
CA TYR A 31 -11.65 -1.85 -14.30
C TYR A 31 -11.05 -3.24 -14.07
N ALA A 32 -11.02 -3.71 -12.82
CA ALA A 32 -10.47 -5.00 -12.42
C ALA A 32 -11.21 -6.14 -13.15
N ALA A 33 -12.53 -6.11 -13.17
CA ALA A 33 -13.33 -7.09 -13.91
C ALA A 33 -13.06 -7.07 -15.41
N ALA A 34 -12.82 -5.89 -16.00
CA ALA A 34 -12.54 -5.76 -17.42
C ALA A 34 -11.13 -6.23 -17.81
N VAL A 35 -10.14 -6.17 -16.91
CA VAL A 35 -8.77 -6.63 -17.20
C VAL A 35 -8.54 -8.09 -16.82
N THR A 36 -9.26 -8.63 -15.83
CA THR A 36 -9.09 -10.02 -15.39
C THR A 36 -10.15 -10.96 -15.94
N GLY A 37 -11.29 -10.45 -16.41
CA GLY A 37 -12.45 -11.26 -16.80
C GLY A 37 -13.26 -11.79 -15.62
N HIS A 38 -12.89 -11.45 -14.37
CA HIS A 38 -13.56 -11.91 -13.16
C HIS A 38 -14.37 -10.79 -12.51
N PRO A 39 -15.69 -10.94 -12.33
CA PRO A 39 -16.51 -9.91 -11.69
C PRO A 39 -16.02 -9.55 -10.28
N MET A 40 -15.69 -8.29 -10.05
CA MET A 40 -15.36 -7.78 -8.71
C MET A 40 -16.59 -7.13 -8.08
N ALA A 41 -17.38 -7.92 -7.35
CA ALA A 41 -18.49 -7.40 -6.56
C ALA A 41 -17.99 -6.42 -5.48
N LEU A 42 -18.80 -5.40 -5.19
CA LEU A 42 -18.43 -4.34 -4.25
C LEU A 42 -17.98 -4.84 -2.86
N PRO A 43 -18.60 -5.87 -2.24
CA PRO A 43 -18.11 -6.41 -0.97
C PRO A 43 -16.72 -7.05 -1.07
N MET A 44 -16.37 -7.65 -2.21
CA MET A 44 -15.04 -8.23 -2.44
C MET A 44 -13.96 -7.16 -2.61
N PHE A 45 -14.35 -5.96 -3.06
CA PHE A 45 -13.47 -4.80 -3.11
C PHE A 45 -13.36 -4.11 -1.73
N LEU A 46 -14.49 -3.75 -1.10
CA LEU A 46 -14.49 -2.97 0.13
C LEU A 46 -14.04 -3.76 1.36
N GLY A 47 -14.46 -5.03 1.50
CA GLY A 47 -14.19 -5.83 2.68
C GLY A 47 -12.69 -5.97 2.99
N PRO A 48 -11.87 -6.51 2.06
CA PRO A 48 -10.43 -6.61 2.23
C PRO A 48 -9.74 -5.26 2.42
N ASN A 49 -10.15 -4.22 1.66
CA ASN A 49 -9.53 -2.89 1.78
C ASN A 49 -9.80 -2.22 3.13
N ILE A 50 -11.02 -2.32 3.68
CA ILE A 50 -11.32 -1.84 5.04
C ILE A 50 -10.45 -2.56 6.07
N LEU A 51 -10.29 -3.88 5.93
CA LEU A 51 -9.40 -4.66 6.79
C LEU A 51 -7.95 -4.19 6.65
N PHE A 52 -7.46 -3.93 5.44
CA PHE A 52 -6.09 -3.47 5.23
C PHE A 52 -5.81 -2.08 5.82
N VAL A 53 -6.77 -1.17 5.72
CA VAL A 53 -6.71 0.14 6.40
C VAL A 53 -6.71 -0.04 7.92
N ALA A 54 -7.53 -0.93 8.47
CA ALA A 54 -7.55 -1.21 9.90
C ALA A 54 -6.22 -1.79 10.40
N ILE A 55 -5.63 -2.73 9.65
CA ILE A 55 -4.30 -3.30 9.96
C ILE A 55 -3.22 -2.20 9.90
N MET A 56 -3.25 -1.33 8.89
CA MET A 56 -2.34 -0.19 8.79
C MET A 56 -2.43 0.72 10.03
N ALA A 57 -3.65 1.05 10.46
CA ALA A 57 -3.88 1.87 11.65
C ALA A 57 -3.37 1.19 12.93
N LEU A 58 -3.61 -0.11 13.09
CA LEU A 58 -3.13 -0.90 14.23
C LEU A 58 -1.59 -0.98 14.27
N LEU A 59 -0.94 -1.23 13.13
CA LEU A 59 0.52 -1.24 13.03
C LEU A 59 1.11 0.14 13.29
N THR A 60 0.47 1.20 12.79
CA THR A 60 0.87 2.60 13.03
C THR A 60 0.81 2.92 14.52
N TRP A 61 -0.30 2.57 15.18
CA TRP A 61 -0.46 2.74 16.63
C TRP A 61 0.59 1.92 17.40
N TRP A 62 0.79 0.65 17.05
CA TRP A 62 1.75 -0.23 17.72
C TRP A 62 3.19 0.30 17.60
N ALA A 63 3.56 0.74 16.41
CA ALA A 63 4.83 1.40 16.13
C ALA A 63 5.00 2.67 16.97
N ALA A 64 4.04 3.60 16.92
CA ALA A 64 4.09 4.86 17.65
C ALA A 64 4.17 4.66 19.17
N LYS A 65 3.44 3.67 19.71
CA LYS A 65 3.36 3.40 21.14
C LYS A 65 4.60 2.68 21.68
N THR A 66 5.07 1.64 20.98
CA THR A 66 6.11 0.75 21.52
C THR A 66 7.51 1.12 21.07
N ARG A 67 7.65 1.75 19.89
CA ARG A 67 8.94 2.09 19.29
C ARG A 67 9.91 0.91 19.16
N LYS A 68 9.40 -0.32 19.17
CA LYS A 68 10.21 -1.53 19.05
C LYS A 68 10.65 -1.74 17.60
N PRO A 69 11.87 -2.26 17.35
CA PRO A 69 12.35 -2.53 15.98
C PRO A 69 11.41 -3.43 15.17
N ALA A 70 10.84 -4.46 15.80
CA ALA A 70 9.86 -5.34 15.15
C ALA A 70 8.58 -4.58 14.72
N ALA A 71 8.08 -3.66 15.55
CA ALA A 71 6.92 -2.84 15.21
C ALA A 71 7.21 -1.91 14.03
N MET A 72 8.42 -1.32 13.98
CA MET A 72 8.85 -0.50 12.84
C MET A 72 8.94 -1.34 11.56
N PHE A 73 9.56 -2.51 11.65
CA PHE A 73 9.74 -3.40 10.51
C PHE A 73 8.40 -3.82 9.90
N TRP A 74 7.46 -4.29 10.71
CA TRP A 74 6.17 -4.74 10.22
C TRP A 74 5.28 -3.61 9.70
N LEU A 75 5.31 -2.43 10.34
CA LEU A 75 4.64 -1.25 9.81
C LEU A 75 5.20 -0.89 8.42
N LEU A 76 6.53 -0.81 8.29
CA LEU A 76 7.17 -0.42 7.04
C LEU A 76 6.97 -1.46 5.94
N ALA A 77 6.93 -2.76 6.28
CA ALA A 77 6.63 -3.81 5.32
C ALA A 77 5.18 -3.73 4.82
N TRP A 78 4.23 -3.55 5.73
CA TRP A 78 2.82 -3.39 5.41
C TRP A 78 2.56 -2.13 4.57
N ALA A 79 3.20 -1.02 4.94
CA ALA A 79 3.17 0.24 4.19
C ALA A 79 3.80 0.12 2.81
N ALA A 80 4.96 -0.54 2.69
CA ALA A 80 5.60 -0.75 1.40
C ALA A 80 4.70 -1.55 0.45
N GLY A 81 4.03 -2.59 0.94
CA GLY A 81 3.11 -3.38 0.12
C GLY A 81 1.88 -2.59 -0.32
N ASN A 82 1.15 -2.02 0.63
CA ASN A 82 -0.12 -1.35 0.35
C ASN A 82 0.01 0.06 -0.25
N GLN A 83 1.20 0.66 -0.25
CA GLN A 83 1.42 1.98 -0.83
C GLN A 83 2.42 1.96 -1.99
N PHE A 84 3.70 1.69 -1.71
CA PHE A 84 4.73 1.78 -2.74
C PHE A 84 4.54 0.72 -3.85
N TRP A 85 4.41 -0.54 -3.48
CA TRP A 85 4.22 -1.61 -4.45
C TRP A 85 2.83 -1.60 -5.08
N ASN A 86 1.83 -1.13 -4.36
CA ASN A 86 0.51 -0.85 -4.93
C ASN A 86 0.61 0.24 -6.03
N PHE A 87 1.34 1.34 -5.80
CA PHE A 87 1.65 2.32 -6.85
C PHE A 87 2.36 1.67 -8.05
N VAL A 88 3.39 0.85 -7.80
CA VAL A 88 4.11 0.14 -8.86
C VAL A 88 3.16 -0.78 -9.65
N TYR A 89 2.22 -1.45 -8.98
CA TYR A 89 1.19 -2.25 -9.63
C TYR A 89 0.35 -1.41 -10.58
N HIS A 90 -0.23 -0.29 -10.14
CA HIS A 90 -1.04 0.57 -11.01
C HIS A 90 -0.23 1.13 -12.17
N LEU A 91 1.03 1.53 -11.91
CA LEU A 91 1.93 2.04 -12.94
C LEU A 91 2.21 0.99 -14.02
N ILE A 92 2.46 -0.26 -13.63
CA ILE A 92 2.68 -1.38 -14.58
C ILE A 92 1.37 -1.77 -15.28
N ALA A 93 0.24 -1.66 -14.59
CA ALA A 93 -1.06 -2.05 -15.14
C ALA A 93 -1.46 -1.18 -16.34
N VAL A 94 -1.02 0.09 -16.40
CA VAL A 94 -1.29 0.97 -17.54
C VAL A 94 -0.75 0.43 -18.86
N PRO A 95 0.57 0.22 -19.04
CA PRO A 95 1.10 -0.35 -20.28
C PRO A 95 0.71 -1.82 -20.46
N ALA A 96 0.45 -2.58 -19.40
CA ALA A 96 0.04 -3.98 -19.52
C ALA A 96 -1.36 -4.16 -20.11
N HIS A 97 -2.27 -3.22 -19.86
CA HIS A 97 -3.69 -3.29 -20.26
C HIS A 97 -4.12 -2.19 -21.24
N ASP A 98 -3.17 -1.39 -21.69
CA ASP A 98 -3.34 -0.25 -22.60
C ASP A 98 -4.49 0.69 -22.17
N ARG A 99 -4.54 1.02 -20.88
CA ARG A 99 -5.61 1.84 -20.30
C ARG A 99 -5.21 2.46 -18.97
N HIS A 100 -5.85 3.56 -18.58
CA HIS A 100 -5.66 4.15 -17.27
C HIS A 100 -6.07 3.18 -16.14
N SER A 101 -5.25 3.06 -15.10
CA SER A 101 -5.53 2.27 -13.91
C SER A 101 -6.09 3.16 -12.80
N PRO A 102 -7.36 3.00 -12.39
CA PRO A 102 -7.93 3.67 -11.21
C PRO A 102 -7.05 3.44 -9.98
N GLY A 103 -6.66 4.49 -9.25
CA GLY A 103 -5.70 4.40 -8.14
C GLY A 103 -4.29 4.92 -8.49
N LEU A 104 -3.97 5.11 -9.77
CA LEU A 104 -2.67 5.63 -10.20
C LEU A 104 -2.43 7.08 -9.73
N ILE A 105 -3.47 7.92 -9.65
CA ILE A 105 -3.30 9.35 -9.33
C ILE A 105 -2.81 9.49 -7.89
N THR A 106 -3.51 8.90 -6.92
CA THR A 106 -3.06 8.90 -5.52
C THR A 106 -1.82 8.03 -5.33
N GLY A 107 -1.65 6.94 -6.10
CA GLY A 107 -0.43 6.16 -6.11
C GLY A 107 0.81 7.01 -6.42
N ALA A 108 0.76 7.79 -7.50
CA ALA A 108 1.87 8.62 -7.94
C ALA A 108 2.04 9.90 -7.11
N LEU A 109 0.94 10.57 -6.76
CA LEU A 109 0.97 11.89 -6.11
C LEU A 109 1.00 11.81 -4.57
N ILE A 110 0.61 10.69 -3.97
CA ILE A 110 0.54 10.51 -2.51
C ILE A 110 1.43 9.35 -2.06
N TYR A 111 1.20 8.12 -2.54
CA TYR A 111 1.91 6.94 -2.03
C TYR A 111 3.41 6.99 -2.29
N LEU A 112 3.83 7.29 -3.52
CA LEU A 112 5.25 7.39 -3.86
C LEU A 112 5.98 8.43 -3.00
N PRO A 113 5.58 9.72 -2.98
CA PRO A 113 6.29 10.73 -2.18
C PRO A 113 6.22 10.44 -0.68
N LEU A 114 5.08 9.95 -0.16
CA LEU A 114 4.95 9.60 1.25
C LEU A 114 5.87 8.44 1.65
N SER A 115 5.95 7.40 0.81
CA SER A 115 6.84 6.26 1.05
C SER A 115 8.30 6.69 1.12
N LEU A 116 8.75 7.51 0.16
CA LEU A 116 10.10 8.05 0.13
C LEU A 116 10.40 8.92 1.37
N ALA A 117 9.46 9.80 1.75
CA ALA A 117 9.60 10.66 2.93
C ALA A 117 9.69 9.84 4.23
N ILE A 118 8.88 8.80 4.38
CA ILE A 118 8.89 7.91 5.55
C ILE A 118 10.20 7.14 5.61
N TRP A 119 10.69 6.59 4.49
CA TRP A 119 11.94 5.85 4.47
C TRP A 119 13.14 6.74 4.78
N GLN A 120 13.17 7.94 4.19
CA GLN A 120 14.19 8.94 4.49
C GLN A 120 14.18 9.29 5.98
N ALA A 121 13.02 9.57 6.56
CA ALA A 121 12.88 9.88 7.99
C ALA A 121 13.27 8.69 8.87
N ALA A 122 12.86 7.47 8.51
CA ALA A 122 13.18 6.25 9.25
C ALA A 122 14.69 5.99 9.32
N LEU A 123 15.41 6.23 8.23
CA LEU A 123 16.87 6.10 8.17
C LEU A 123 17.58 7.26 8.89
N ALA A 124 17.15 8.50 8.65
CA ALA A 124 17.76 9.69 9.25
C ALA A 124 17.62 9.70 10.79
N GLU A 125 16.46 9.29 11.30
CA GLU A 125 16.19 9.18 12.74
C GLU A 125 16.62 7.83 13.34
N ARG A 126 17.26 6.95 12.55
CA ARG A 126 17.75 5.63 12.98
C ARG A 126 16.67 4.72 13.58
N GLN A 127 15.44 4.84 13.10
CA GLN A 127 14.30 3.98 13.50
C GLN A 127 14.42 2.57 12.91
N ILE A 128 15.14 2.44 11.79
CA ILE A 128 15.44 1.17 11.14
C ILE A 128 16.80 1.25 10.42
N GLY A 129 17.52 0.13 10.31
CA GLY A 129 18.73 0.05 9.50
C GLY A 129 18.43 -0.24 8.01
N CYS A 130 19.34 0.11 7.10
CA CYS A 130 19.14 -0.04 5.65
C CYS A 130 18.78 -1.48 5.23
N LYS A 131 19.45 -2.49 5.81
CA LYS A 131 19.15 -3.91 5.51
C LYS A 131 17.74 -4.31 5.92
N ALA A 132 17.29 -3.85 7.10
CA ALA A 132 15.95 -4.13 7.59
C ALA A 132 14.89 -3.38 6.78
N LEU A 133 15.16 -2.14 6.36
CA LEU A 133 14.28 -1.41 5.45
C LEU A 133 14.16 -2.10 4.08
N ALA A 134 15.29 -2.50 3.49
CA ALA A 134 15.27 -3.25 2.23
C ALA A 134 14.48 -4.56 2.36
N GLY A 135 14.65 -5.28 3.47
CA GLY A 135 13.85 -6.46 3.79
C GLY A 135 12.36 -6.15 3.94
N ALA A 136 11.99 -5.06 4.61
CA ALA A 136 10.60 -4.63 4.73
C ALA A 136 9.98 -4.29 3.37
N ILE A 137 10.71 -3.57 2.51
CA ILE A 137 10.28 -3.25 1.14
C ILE A 137 10.09 -4.54 0.33
N ALA A 138 11.03 -5.49 0.40
CA ALA A 138 10.94 -6.75 -0.31
C ALA A 138 9.74 -7.60 0.14
N ILE A 139 9.51 -7.70 1.46
CA ILE A 139 8.33 -8.40 2.01
C ILE A 139 7.04 -7.71 1.57
N GLY A 140 6.99 -6.38 1.59
CA GLY A 140 5.86 -5.62 1.08
C GLY A 140 5.58 -5.91 -0.41
N GLY A 141 6.64 -6.07 -1.20
CA GLY A 141 6.53 -6.41 -2.63
C GLY A 141 5.98 -7.81 -2.85
N ALA A 142 6.48 -8.79 -2.11
CA ALA A 142 5.94 -10.15 -2.12
C ALA A 142 4.47 -10.19 -1.70
N PHE A 143 4.09 -9.41 -0.68
CA PHE A 143 2.70 -9.28 -0.25
C PHE A 143 1.82 -8.68 -1.35
N MET A 144 2.22 -7.56 -1.96
CA MET A 144 1.43 -6.95 -3.04
C MET A 144 1.32 -7.85 -4.26
N ALA A 145 2.41 -8.56 -4.61
CA ALA A 145 2.38 -9.55 -5.68
C ALA A 145 1.38 -10.68 -5.38
N LEU A 146 1.30 -11.14 -4.12
CA LEU A 146 0.31 -12.12 -3.69
C LEU A 146 -1.13 -11.57 -3.78
N VAL A 147 -1.35 -10.33 -3.32
CA VAL A 147 -2.65 -9.65 -3.45
C VAL A 147 -3.06 -9.53 -4.92
N ALA A 148 -2.15 -9.14 -5.80
CA ALA A 148 -2.42 -9.09 -7.23
C ALA A 148 -2.73 -10.47 -7.81
N ALA A 149 -1.86 -11.45 -7.57
CA ALA A 149 -2.02 -12.80 -8.12
C ALA A 149 -3.33 -13.45 -7.66
N VAL A 150 -3.62 -13.46 -6.37
CA VAL A 150 -4.75 -14.20 -5.80
C VAL A 150 -6.01 -13.33 -5.73
N GLY A 151 -5.90 -12.10 -5.23
CA GLY A 151 -7.05 -11.23 -4.98
C GLY A 151 -7.58 -10.48 -6.21
N ILE A 152 -6.73 -10.25 -7.23
CA ILE A 152 -7.13 -9.53 -8.45
C ILE A 152 -7.24 -10.51 -9.62
N TYR A 153 -6.16 -11.25 -9.91
CA TYR A 153 -6.09 -12.15 -11.06
C TYR A 153 -6.57 -13.58 -10.79
N HIS A 154 -6.95 -13.92 -9.54
CA HIS A 154 -7.48 -15.23 -9.17
C HIS A 154 -6.58 -16.41 -9.61
N VAL A 155 -5.26 -16.19 -9.64
CA VAL A 155 -4.26 -17.22 -9.93
C VAL A 155 -4.33 -18.29 -8.85
N GLY A 156 -4.61 -19.53 -9.26
CA GLY A 156 -4.83 -20.66 -8.34
C GLY A 156 -6.29 -21.08 -8.22
N GLY A 157 -7.23 -20.36 -8.86
CA GLY A 157 -8.63 -20.70 -8.92
C GLY A 157 -9.40 -20.18 -7.70
N VAL A 158 -10.38 -19.33 -7.96
CA VAL A 158 -11.49 -19.06 -7.03
C VAL A 158 -12.78 -19.28 -7.80
#